data_AF-A0A967AUT1-F1
#
_entry.id   AF-A0A967AUT1-F1
#
_cell.length_a   1.000
_cell.length_b   1.000
_cell.length_c   1.000
_cell.angle_alpha   90.00
_cell.angle_beta   90.00
_cell.angle_gamma   90.00
#
_symmetry.space_group_name_H-M   'P 1'
#
loop_
_entity.id
_entity.type
_entity.pdbx_description
1 polymer ?
#
loop_
_entity_poly.entity_id
_entity_poly.type
_entity_poly.pdbx_seq_one_letter_code
_entity_poly.pdbx_strand_id
1 'polypeptide(L)'
;MKVGKSKKKIIVREYQLEIGKVQVYDNHMVSIFDEGVTLTLERVYQIIGISEIHFRNRDFGFISLRKHSYAIDPTIYSYLRELENLKAFAIVSIKEMDMHNFKIEKLFYKKPMKFFIEYNNALAWVKRRVRGK
;
A
#
# COMPACT_ATOMS: atom_id res chain seq x y z
N MET A 1 -36.60 6.98 -6.20
CA MET A 1 -35.31 6.32 -6.52
C MET A 1 -34.24 6.89 -5.59
N LYS A 2 -33.60 6.06 -4.74
CA LYS A 2 -32.59 6.55 -3.79
C LYS A 2 -31.28 6.78 -4.55
N VAL A 3 -30.95 8.05 -4.78
CA VAL A 3 -29.65 8.47 -5.31
C VAL A 3 -28.59 8.05 -4.29
N GLY A 4 -27.81 7.02 -4.62
CA GLY A 4 -26.69 6.56 -3.81
C GLY A 4 -25.67 7.69 -3.70
N LYS A 5 -25.57 8.28 -2.50
CA LYS A 5 -24.52 9.26 -2.19
C LYS A 5 -23.17 8.59 -2.46
N SER A 6 -22.49 9.01 -3.52
CA SER A 6 -21.07 8.70 -3.73
C SER A 6 -20.32 9.26 -2.53
N LYS A 7 -19.93 8.39 -1.58
CA LYS A 7 -19.07 8.79 -0.46
C LYS A 7 -17.77 9.28 -1.09
N LYS A 8 -17.57 10.61 -1.15
CA LYS A 8 -16.32 11.24 -1.57
C LYS A 8 -15.17 10.49 -0.85
N LYS A 9 -14.24 9.94 -1.61
CA LYS A 9 -12.98 9.43 -1.08
C LYS A 9 -12.24 10.64 -0.50
N ILE A 10 -12.31 10.82 0.82
CA ILE A 10 -11.61 11.92 1.49
C ILE A 10 -10.15 11.49 1.61
N ILE A 11 -9.30 12.09 0.79
CA ILE A 11 -7.85 12.05 0.98
C ILE A 11 -7.56 13.01 2.12
N VAL A 12 -6.96 12.52 3.20
CA VAL A 12 -6.56 13.33 4.37
C VAL A 12 -5.33 14.15 4.03
N ARG A 13 -4.37 13.52 3.34
CA ARG A 13 -3.13 14.15 2.89
C ARG A 13 -2.59 13.45 1.65
N GLU A 14 -1.95 14.20 0.76
CA GLU A 14 -1.16 13.65 -0.33
C GLU A 14 0.29 14.14 -0.18
N TYR A 15 1.24 13.23 -0.39
CA TYR A 15 2.66 13.49 -0.40
C TYR A 15 3.18 13.20 -1.80
N GLN A 16 3.75 14.22 -2.43
CA GLN A 16 4.52 14.06 -3.66
C GLN A 16 5.97 13.74 -3.26
N LEU A 17 6.47 12.60 -3.73
CA LEU A 17 7.83 12.14 -3.55
C LEU A 17 8.52 12.13 -4.92
N GLU A 18 9.84 11.96 -4.94
CA GLU A 18 10.60 11.81 -6.19
C GLU A 18 10.25 10.51 -6.94
N ILE A 19 9.67 9.53 -6.24
CA ILE A 19 9.39 8.19 -6.75
C ILE A 19 7.92 7.99 -7.13
N GLY A 20 7.13 9.06 -7.06
CA GLY A 20 5.68 9.03 -7.24
C GLY A 20 4.98 9.65 -6.04
N LYS A 21 3.80 9.15 -5.69
CA LYS A 21 2.97 9.77 -4.65
C LYS A 21 2.39 8.78 -3.66
N VAL A 22 2.14 9.30 -2.46
CA VAL A 22 1.50 8.58 -1.37
C VAL A 22 0.28 9.37 -0.90
N GLN A 23 -0.88 8.74 -1.00
CA GLN A 23 -2.14 9.27 -0.53
C GLN A 23 -2.50 8.64 0.82
N VAL A 24 -2.76 9.48 1.81
CA VAL A 24 -3.19 9.08 3.14
C VAL A 24 -4.70 9.23 3.25
N TYR A 25 -5.34 8.16 3.71
CA TYR A 25 -6.76 8.09 4.05
C TYR A 25 -6.92 7.78 5.52
N ASP A 26 -8.15 7.82 6.04
CA ASP A 26 -8.43 7.62 7.45
C ASP A 26 -7.77 6.39 8.06
N ASN A 27 -7.70 5.25 7.36
CA ASN A 27 -7.22 3.99 7.93
C ASN A 27 -6.27 3.20 7.01
N HIS A 28 -5.82 3.84 5.93
CA HIS A 28 -4.88 3.22 5.01
C HIS A 28 -4.12 4.27 4.20
N MET A 29 -3.02 3.83 3.60
CA MET A 29 -2.27 4.59 2.62
C MET A 29 -2.39 3.92 1.25
N VAL A 30 -2.28 4.71 0.20
CA VAL A 30 -2.19 4.24 -1.18
C VAL A 30 -0.94 4.84 -1.81
N SER A 31 -0.02 4.02 -2.32
CA SER A 31 1.10 4.51 -3.12
C SER A 31 0.85 4.28 -4.61
N ILE A 32 1.30 5.23 -5.41
CA ILE A 32 1.37 5.13 -6.87
C ILE A 32 2.79 5.57 -7.23
N PHE A 33 3.62 4.63 -7.65
CA PHE A 33 5.01 4.90 -8.02
C PHE A 33 5.13 5.20 -9.51
N ASP A 34 6.08 6.05 -9.86
CA ASP A 34 6.33 6.48 -11.23
C ASP A 34 7.03 5.38 -12.04
N GLU A 35 7.04 5.53 -13.36
CA GLU A 35 7.67 4.56 -14.25
C GLU A 35 9.19 4.57 -14.16
N GLY A 36 9.81 3.38 -14.19
CA GLY A 36 11.26 3.23 -14.21
C GLY A 36 11.96 3.48 -12.86
N VAL A 37 11.23 3.82 -11.80
CA VAL A 37 11.83 4.02 -10.48
C VAL A 37 12.23 2.68 -9.85
N THR A 38 13.20 2.72 -8.94
CA THR A 38 13.56 1.58 -8.09
C THR A 38 13.23 1.90 -6.64
N LEU A 39 12.44 1.06 -5.99
CA LEU A 39 12.19 1.14 -4.55
C LEU A 39 13.37 0.52 -3.79
N THR A 40 14.20 1.41 -3.25
CA THR A 40 15.30 1.10 -2.34
C THR A 40 14.86 1.30 -0.88
N LEU A 41 15.67 0.82 0.07
CA LEU A 41 15.41 0.99 1.49
C LEU A 41 15.28 2.47 1.90
N GLU A 42 16.15 3.34 1.40
CA GLU A 42 16.11 4.79 1.66
C GLU A 42 14.76 5.42 1.28
N ARG A 43 14.26 5.08 0.09
CA ARG A 43 12.98 5.55 -0.43
C ARG A 43 11.80 5.02 0.38
N VAL A 44 11.92 3.79 0.89
CA VAL A 44 10.91 3.19 1.77
C VAL A 44 10.87 3.89 3.13
N TYR A 45 12.01 4.33 3.69
CA TYR A 45 12.00 5.08 4.95
C TYR A 45 11.18 6.37 4.88
N GLN A 46 11.12 7.05 3.73
CA GLN A 46 10.23 8.19 3.54
C GLN A 46 8.76 7.79 3.70
N ILE A 47 8.36 6.64 3.15
CA ILE A 47 6.99 6.11 3.24
C ILE A 47 6.68 5.68 4.68
N ILE A 48 7.64 5.04 5.37
CA ILE A 48 7.52 4.68 6.79
C ILE A 48 7.34 5.94 7.63
N GLY A 49 8.13 6.98 7.40
CA GLY A 49 7.99 8.27 8.09
C GLY A 49 6.61 8.90 7.91
N ILE A 50 6.04 8.84 6.70
CA ILE A 50 4.65 9.25 6.46
C ILE A 50 3.68 8.38 7.29
N SER A 51 3.89 7.07 7.33
CA SER A 51 3.02 6.18 8.12
C SER A 51 3.09 6.50 9.61
N GLU A 52 4.27 6.84 10.13
CA GLU A 52 4.45 7.23 11.54
C GLU A 52 3.73 8.54 11.86
N ILE A 53 3.79 9.53 10.98
CA ILE A 53 3.09 10.81 11.17
C ILE A 53 1.58 10.61 11.30
N HIS A 54 1.00 9.69 10.54
CA HIS A 54 -0.46 9.51 10.44
C HIS A 54 -1.02 8.35 11.26
N PHE A 55 -0.20 7.35 11.61
CA PHE A 55 -0.65 6.08 12.16
C PHE A 55 0.14 5.56 13.39
N ARG A 56 1.03 6.36 14.00
CA ARG A 56 1.87 5.95 15.15
C ARG A 56 1.17 5.07 16.21
N ASN A 57 -0.06 5.42 16.59
CA ASN A 57 -0.82 4.73 17.65
C ASN A 57 -2.10 4.07 17.15
N ARG A 58 -2.16 3.73 15.85
CA ARG A 58 -3.37 3.16 15.26
C ARG A 58 -3.05 2.21 14.12
N ASP A 59 -3.87 1.19 14.03
CA ASP A 59 -3.76 0.22 12.95
C ASP A 59 -4.09 0.86 11.59
N PHE A 60 -3.33 0.45 10.58
CA PHE A 60 -3.53 0.90 9.22
C PHE A 60 -3.22 -0.20 8.21
N GLY A 61 -3.66 0.01 6.98
CA GLY A 61 -3.30 -0.82 5.85
C GLY A 61 -2.59 -0.03 4.77
N PHE A 62 -1.96 -0.73 3.85
CA PHE A 62 -1.22 -0.16 2.75
C PHE A 62 -1.68 -0.77 1.45
N ILE A 63 -1.88 0.05 0.42
CA ILE A 63 -2.22 -0.38 -0.94
C ILE A 63 -1.15 0.14 -1.90
N SER A 64 -0.34 -0.75 -2.44
CA SER A 64 0.54 -0.45 -3.56
C SER A 64 -0.26 -0.57 -4.86
N LEU A 65 -0.63 0.57 -5.45
CA LEU A 65 -1.37 0.64 -6.71
C LEU A 65 -0.39 0.78 -7.89
N ARG A 66 -0.06 -0.36 -8.50
CA ARG A 66 0.97 -0.46 -9.55
C ARG A 66 0.38 -0.15 -10.92
N LYS A 67 0.34 1.15 -11.25
CA LYS A 67 -0.03 1.61 -12.60
C LYS A 67 1.17 1.53 -13.56
N HIS A 68 2.35 1.89 -13.07
CA HIS A 68 3.58 1.95 -13.84
C HIS A 68 4.48 0.74 -13.58
N SER A 69 5.44 0.50 -14.47
CA SER A 69 6.43 -0.57 -14.30
C SER A 69 7.62 0.02 -13.53
N TYR A 70 8.02 -0.63 -12.45
CA TYR A 70 9.08 -0.16 -11.56
C TYR A 70 9.76 -1.36 -10.88
N ALA A 71 10.97 -1.18 -10.38
CA ALA A 71 11.75 -2.22 -9.71
C ALA A 71 11.60 -2.14 -8.19
N ILE A 72 11.71 -3.28 -7.52
CA ILE A 72 11.67 -3.39 -6.06
C ILE A 72 12.86 -4.22 -5.59
N ASP A 73 13.62 -3.71 -4.63
CA ASP A 73 14.49 -4.54 -3.82
C ASP A 73 13.60 -5.33 -2.82
N PRO A 74 13.50 -6.67 -2.92
CA PRO A 74 12.60 -7.44 -2.06
C PRO A 74 13.01 -7.42 -0.58
N THR A 75 14.24 -7.03 -0.25
CA THR A 75 14.70 -6.95 1.14
C THR A 75 13.95 -5.89 1.95
N ILE A 76 13.36 -4.87 1.29
CA ILE A 76 12.56 -3.83 1.96
C ILE A 76 11.37 -4.42 2.75
N TYR A 77 10.85 -5.57 2.32
CA TYR A 77 9.72 -6.22 2.98
C TYR A 77 10.07 -6.75 4.37
N SER A 78 11.35 -7.01 4.65
CA SER A 78 11.82 -7.34 6.00
C SER A 78 11.64 -6.17 6.96
N TYR A 79 11.91 -4.94 6.52
CA TYR A 79 11.72 -3.72 7.31
C TYR A 79 10.25 -3.36 7.47
N LEU A 80 9.46 -3.48 6.38
CA LEU A 80 8.01 -3.27 6.45
C LEU A 80 7.33 -4.28 7.38
N ARG A 81 7.93 -5.46 7.58
CA ARG A 81 7.43 -6.45 8.53
C ARG A 81 7.55 -5.94 9.97
N GLU A 82 8.49 -5.09 10.31
CA GLU A 82 8.68 -4.59 11.68
C GLU A 82 7.57 -3.62 12.12
N LEU A 83 6.78 -3.10 11.17
CA LEU A 83 5.61 -2.26 11.45
C LEU A 83 4.46 -3.12 12.00
N GLU A 84 4.31 -3.14 13.33
CA GLU A 84 3.27 -3.94 13.99
C GLU A 84 1.85 -3.41 13.75
N ASN A 85 1.69 -2.10 13.57
CA ASN A 85 0.43 -1.42 13.25
C ASN A 85 0.03 -1.55 11.76
N LEU A 86 0.91 -2.07 10.89
CA LEU A 86 0.58 -2.37 9.49
C LEU A 86 -0.13 -3.72 9.39
N LYS A 87 -1.46 -3.71 9.42
CA LYS A 87 -2.30 -4.93 9.51
C LYS A 87 -2.64 -5.57 8.17
N ALA A 88 -2.43 -4.86 7.07
CA ALA A 88 -2.75 -5.35 5.73
C ALA A 88 -1.90 -4.66 4.65
N PHE A 89 -1.25 -5.45 3.81
CA PHE A 89 -0.53 -4.97 2.64
C PHE A 89 -1.16 -5.51 1.36
N ALA A 90 -1.80 -4.65 0.56
CA ALA A 90 -2.38 -5.03 -0.71
C ALA A 90 -1.50 -4.56 -1.87
N ILE A 91 -1.33 -5.43 -2.87
CA ILE A 91 -0.82 -5.04 -4.19
C ILE A 91 -1.99 -5.05 -5.17
N VAL A 92 -2.11 -3.99 -5.96
CA VAL A 92 -3.12 -3.87 -7.01
C VAL A 92 -2.42 -3.68 -8.34
N SER A 93 -2.55 -4.66 -9.23
CA SER A 93 -2.00 -4.62 -10.58
C SER A 93 -2.78 -5.53 -11.52
N ILE A 94 -2.80 -5.17 -12.80
CA ILE A 94 -3.32 -6.01 -13.90
C ILE A 94 -2.19 -6.73 -14.66
N LYS A 95 -0.93 -6.45 -14.33
CA LYS A 95 0.24 -6.98 -15.05
C LYS A 95 0.59 -8.37 -14.52
N GLU A 96 0.76 -9.32 -15.43
CA GLU A 96 1.14 -10.70 -15.08
C GLU A 96 2.51 -10.78 -14.39
N MET A 97 3.47 -9.94 -14.81
CA MET A 97 4.79 -9.84 -14.19
C MET A 97 4.70 -9.48 -12.69
N ASP A 98 3.81 -8.57 -12.30
CA ASP A 98 3.60 -8.22 -10.90
C ASP A 98 3.01 -9.40 -10.10
N MET A 99 2.19 -10.25 -10.72
CA MET A 99 1.67 -11.46 -10.08
C MET A 99 2.78 -12.48 -9.82
N HIS A 100 3.76 -12.61 -10.73
CA HIS A 100 4.92 -13.46 -10.53
C HIS A 100 5.83 -12.91 -9.43
N ASN A 101 6.18 -11.62 -9.51
CA ASN A 101 6.99 -10.93 -8.50
C ASN A 101 6.36 -11.02 -7.11
N PHE A 102 5.03 -10.87 -7.02
CA PHE A 102 4.29 -10.99 -5.77
C PHE A 102 4.57 -12.30 -5.02
N LYS A 103 4.74 -13.43 -5.74
CA LYS A 103 5.05 -14.72 -5.09
C LYS A 103 6.38 -14.66 -4.35
N ILE A 104 7.37 -13.98 -4.91
CA ILE A 104 8.70 -13.77 -4.31
C ILE A 104 8.58 -12.77 -3.16
N GLU A 105 8.01 -11.59 -3.40
CA GLU A 105 7.85 -10.53 -2.40
C GLU A 105 7.13 -11.02 -1.13
N LYS A 106 6.12 -11.88 -1.29
CA LYS A 106 5.38 -12.48 -0.17
C LYS A 106 6.25 -13.33 0.76
N LEU A 107 7.28 -14.00 0.23
CA LEU A 107 8.24 -14.78 1.03
C LEU A 107 9.09 -13.88 1.94
N PHE A 108 9.41 -12.67 1.47
CA PHE A 108 10.15 -11.66 2.24
C PHE A 108 9.25 -10.91 3.23
N TYR A 109 7.95 -10.80 3.00
CA TYR A 109 7.07 -10.05 3.92
C TYR A 109 6.56 -10.88 5.10
N LYS A 110 6.10 -12.12 4.91
CA LYS A 110 5.57 -13.05 5.94
C LYS A 110 4.42 -12.52 6.85
N LYS A 111 3.93 -11.29 6.65
CA LYS A 111 2.72 -10.73 7.28
C LYS A 111 1.54 -10.73 6.28
N PRO A 112 0.31 -10.38 6.70
CA PRO A 112 -0.85 -10.36 5.81
C PRO A 112 -0.67 -9.51 4.54
N MET A 113 -0.46 -10.18 3.42
CA MET A 113 -0.26 -9.56 2.12
C MET A 113 -1.02 -10.29 1.01
N LYS A 114 -1.68 -9.53 0.13
CA LYS A 114 -2.53 -10.10 -0.92
C LYS A 114 -2.50 -9.26 -2.20
N PHE A 115 -2.46 -9.96 -3.33
CA PHE A 115 -2.58 -9.38 -4.67
C PHE A 115 -4.04 -9.27 -5.10
N PHE A 116 -4.38 -8.21 -5.82
CA PHE A 116 -5.69 -7.94 -6.38
C PHE A 116 -5.55 -7.35 -7.78
N ILE A 117 -6.51 -7.64 -8.64
CA ILE A 117 -6.66 -6.98 -9.94
C ILE A 117 -7.44 -5.65 -9.76
N GLU A 118 -8.50 -5.69 -8.96
CA GLU A 118 -9.41 -4.58 -8.73
C GLU A 118 -9.11 -3.81 -7.44
N TYR A 119 -8.94 -2.48 -7.54
CA TYR A 119 -8.68 -1.61 -6.39
C TYR A 119 -9.77 -1.69 -5.32
N ASN A 120 -11.05 -1.76 -5.72
CA ASN A 120 -12.16 -1.80 -4.77
C ASN A 120 -12.14 -3.06 -3.90
N ASN A 121 -11.71 -4.20 -4.46
CA ASN A 121 -11.57 -5.46 -3.73
C ASN A 121 -10.41 -5.38 -2.73
N ALA A 122 -9.28 -4.79 -3.13
CA ALA A 122 -8.15 -4.54 -2.24
C ALA A 122 -8.55 -3.64 -1.07
N LEU A 123 -9.23 -2.52 -1.36
CA LEU A 123 -9.70 -1.58 -0.36
C LEU A 123 -10.65 -2.24 0.66
N ALA A 124 -11.60 -3.05 0.18
CA ALA A 124 -12.52 -3.77 1.05
C ALA A 124 -11.78 -4.75 1.98
N TRP A 125 -10.80 -5.49 1.44
CA TRP A 125 -9.97 -6.40 2.23
C TRP A 125 -9.11 -5.67 3.26
N VAL A 126 -8.44 -4.58 2.88
CA VAL A 126 -7.65 -3.73 3.77
C VAL A 126 -8.52 -3.21 4.92
N LYS A 127 -9.67 -2.60 4.61
CA LYS A 127 -10.57 -2.05 5.64
C LYS A 127 -11.05 -3.11 6.63
N ARG A 128 -11.33 -4.33 6.15
CA ARG A 128 -11.72 -5.44 7.03
C ARG A 128 -10.59 -5.88 7.95
N ARG A 129 -9.35 -5.93 7.44
CA ARG A 129 -8.17 -6.31 8.23
C ARG A 129 -7.80 -5.29 9.30
N VAL A 130 -7.88 -4.00 8.96
CA VAL A 130 -7.52 -2.89 9.86
C VAL A 130 -8.50 -2.72 11.01
N ARG A 131 -9.79 -3.01 10.81
CA ARG A 131 -10.80 -2.89 11.88
C ARG A 131 -10.64 -3.92 13.01
N GLY A 132 -9.71 -4.88 12.87
CA GLY A 132 -9.57 -5.99 13.80
C GLY A 132 -10.80 -6.92 13.80
N LYS A 133 -10.63 -8.10 14.38
CA LYS A 133 -11.73 -8.82 15.05
C LYS A 133 -11.63 -8.48 16.52
#